data_AF-A0A3B9NMN4-F1
#
_entry.id   AF-A0A3B9NMN4-F1
#
_cell.length_a   1.000
_cell.length_b   1.000
_cell.length_c   1.000
_cell.angle_alpha   90.00
_cell.angle_beta   90.00
_cell.angle_gamma   90.00
#
_symmetry.space_group_name_H-M   'P 1'
#
loop_
_entity.id
_entity.type
_entity.pdbx_description
1 polymer ?
#
loop_
_entity_poly.entity_id
_entity_poly.type
_entity_poly.pdbx_seq_one_letter_code
_entity_poly.pdbx_strand_id
1 'polypeptide(L)' 'MALSRVQDFVVKYLGVQDYESVFSAQQQFTRNRCEHDPDELWVVAHPPVFTLGQAGKTEHVLDAGGI' A
#
# COMPACT_ATOMS: atom_id res chain seq x y z
N MET A 1 -8.92 -15.22 -30.01
CA MET A 1 -9.10 -15.85 -28.69
C MET A 1 -8.24 -15.09 -27.70
N ALA A 2 -8.85 -14.26 -26.85
CA ALA A 2 -8.12 -13.64 -25.75
C ALA A 2 -7.96 -14.71 -24.66
N LEU A 3 -6.72 -15.10 -24.39
CA LEU A 3 -6.40 -15.93 -23.23
C LEU A 3 -6.73 -15.10 -21.98
N SER A 4 -7.78 -15.44 -21.24
CA SER A 4 -7.94 -14.94 -19.89
C SER A 4 -6.88 -15.63 -19.02
N ARG A 5 -5.74 -14.97 -18.80
CA ARG A 5 -4.83 -15.39 -17.73
C ARG A 5 -5.61 -15.26 -16.42
N VAL A 6 -5.87 -16.39 -15.76
CA VAL A 6 -6.08 -16.37 -14.32
C VAL A 6 -4.71 -16.02 -13.76
N GLN A 7 -4.52 -14.74 -13.43
CA GLN A 7 -3.26 -14.26 -12.86
C GLN A 7 -3.29 -14.68 -11.38
N ASP A 8 -2.48 -15.67 -11.01
CA ASP A 8 -2.28 -16.03 -9.61
C ASP A 8 -1.53 -14.87 -8.92
N PHE A 9 -2.20 -14.17 -8.01
CA PHE A 9 -1.59 -13.11 -7.20
C PHE A 9 -1.32 -13.62 -5.79
N VAL A 10 -0.24 -13.12 -5.18
CA VAL A 10 0.14 -13.47 -3.81
C VAL A 10 -0.59 -12.56 -2.83
N VAL A 11 -1.33 -13.14 -1.89
CA VAL A 11 -1.95 -12.37 -0.79
C VAL A 11 -1.03 -12.38 0.42
N LYS A 12 -0.64 -11.18 0.89
CA LYS A 12 0.18 -10.99 2.11
C LYS A 12 -0.70 -10.42 3.22
N TYR A 13 -0.86 -11.15 4.31
CA TYR A 13 -1.53 -10.66 5.52
C TYR A 13 -0.48 -10.14 6.51
N LEU A 14 -0.41 -8.83 6.69
CA LEU A 14 0.67 -8.16 7.44
C LEU A 14 0.28 -7.79 8.88
N GLY A 15 -1.01 -7.88 9.22
CA GLY A 15 -1.51 -7.45 10.52
C GLY A 15 -1.45 -5.93 10.68
N VAL A 16 -1.19 -5.44 11.90
CA VAL A 16 -1.03 -4.01 12.18
C VAL A 16 0.43 -3.61 11.98
N GLN A 17 0.69 -2.64 11.11
CA GLN A 17 2.04 -2.19 10.76
C GLN A 17 2.12 -0.67 10.64
N ASP A 18 3.29 -0.11 10.89
CA ASP A 18 3.57 1.31 10.63
C ASP A 18 3.37 1.67 9.13
N TYR A 19 2.81 2.85 8.87
CA TYR A 19 2.46 3.28 7.52
C TYR A 19 3.71 3.52 6.65
N GLU A 20 4.71 4.24 7.17
CA GLU A 20 5.91 4.59 6.40
C GLU A 20 6.71 3.34 6.00
N SER A 21 6.81 2.39 6.92
CA SER A 21 7.48 1.11 6.71
C SER A 21 6.83 0.31 5.58
N VAL A 22 5.50 0.17 5.61
CA VAL A 22 4.75 -0.54 4.56
C VAL A 22 4.81 0.21 3.23
N PHE A 23 4.65 1.52 3.24
CA PHE A 23 4.72 2.34 2.03
C PHE A 23 6.10 2.27 1.37
N SER A 24 7.18 2.29 2.16
CA SER A 24 8.54 2.10 1.65
C SER A 24 8.71 0.72 1.02
N ALA A 25 8.21 -0.33 1.66
CA ALA A 25 8.27 -1.70 1.16
C ALA A 25 7.47 -1.88 -0.15
N GLN A 26 6.27 -1.31 -0.25
CA GLN A 26 5.47 -1.30 -1.48
C GLN A 26 6.19 -0.61 -2.64
N GLN A 27 6.80 0.56 -2.37
CA GLN A 27 7.59 1.26 -3.38
C GLN A 27 8.84 0.47 -3.79
N GLN A 28 9.54 -0.16 -2.85
CA GLN A 28 10.71 -0.99 -3.15
C GLN A 28 10.33 -2.21 -4.00
N PHE A 29 9.25 -2.91 -3.64
CA PHE A 29 8.71 -4.00 -4.45
C PHE A 29 8.41 -3.53 -5.88
N THR A 30 7.72 -2.40 -6.02
CA THR A 30 7.34 -1.85 -7.33
C THR A 30 8.55 -1.41 -8.16
N ARG A 31 9.59 -0.85 -7.53
CA ARG A 31 10.83 -0.46 -8.23
C ARG A 31 11.66 -1.64 -8.70
N ASN A 32 11.62 -2.74 -7.95
CA ASN A 32 12.50 -3.89 -8.18
C ASN A 32 11.83 -5.04 -8.95
N ARG A 33 10.50 -5.00 -9.13
CA ARG A 33 9.77 -6.07 -9.82
C ARG A 33 10.10 -6.14 -11.30
N CYS A 34 10.10 -7.35 -11.85
CA CYS A 34 10.25 -7.68 -13.26
C CYS A 34 9.02 -8.44 -13.79
N GLU A 35 9.05 -8.82 -15.07
CA GLU A 35 7.94 -9.50 -15.75
C GLU A 35 7.57 -10.89 -15.17
N HIS A 36 8.45 -11.46 -14.35
CA HIS A 36 8.27 -12.76 -13.71
C HIS A 36 7.71 -12.65 -12.28
N ASP A 37 7.70 -11.46 -11.68
CA ASP A 37 7.21 -11.27 -10.33
C ASP A 37 5.67 -11.23 -10.33
N PRO A 38 5.00 -12.11 -9.56
CA PRO A 38 3.55 -12.12 -9.48
C PRO A 38 3.03 -10.81 -8.90
N ASP A 39 1.79 -10.46 -9.24
CA ASP A 39 1.12 -9.37 -8.53
C ASP A 39 0.93 -9.74 -7.05
N GLU A 40 1.01 -8.73 -6.19
CA GLU A 40 0.84 -8.92 -4.75
C GLU A 40 -0.30 -8.05 -4.22
N LEU A 41 -1.18 -8.65 -3.41
CA LEU A 41 -2.22 -7.97 -2.65
C LEU A 41 -1.84 -7.93 -1.17
N TRP A 42 -1.63 -6.74 -0.63
CA TRP A 42 -1.16 -6.56 0.75
C TRP A 42 -2.34 -6.14 1.63
N VAL A 43 -2.70 -7.01 2.58
CA VAL A 43 -3.78 -6.78 3.55
C VAL A 43 -3.13 -6.38 4.88
N VAL A 44 -3.40 -5.14 5.28
CA VAL A 44 -2.72 -4.48 6.41
C VAL A 44 -3.68 -3.53 7.13
N ALA A 45 -3.44 -3.32 8.42
CA ALA A 45 -3.99 -2.23 9.20
C ALA A 45 -2.86 -1.32 9.69
N HIS A 46 -3.11 -0.04 9.89
CA HIS A 46 -2.12 0.90 10.42
C HIS A 46 -2.54 1.43 11.79
N PRO A 47 -1.59 1.76 12.69
CA PRO A 47 -1.86 2.69 13.78
C PRO A 47 -2.49 3.99 13.27
N PRO A 48 -3.16 4.78 14.12
CA PRO A 48 -3.76 6.05 13.71
C PRO A 48 -2.75 6.93 12.97
N VAL A 49 -3.09 7.35 11.76
CA VAL A 49 -2.23 8.18 10.91
C VAL A 49 -3.09 8.96 9.92
N PHE A 50 -2.75 10.23 9.69
CA PHE A 50 -3.28 11.00 8.57
C PHE A 50 -2.36 10.89 7.36
N THR A 51 -2.92 10.55 6.20
CA THR A 51 -2.19 10.53 4.93
C THR A 51 -2.84 11.51 3.97
N LEU A 52 -2.05 12.43 3.42
CA LEU A 52 -2.54 13.39 2.42
C LEU A 52 -2.12 12.92 1.02
N GLY A 53 -3.10 12.58 0.19
CA GLY A 53 -2.88 12.27 -1.21
C GLY A 53 -2.50 13.53 -2.02
N GLN A 54 -2.36 13.39 -3.33
CA GLN A 54 -1.89 14.48 -4.21
C GLN A 54 -2.74 15.77 -4.15
N ALA A 55 -4.05 15.64 -3.93
CA ALA A 55 -4.96 16.79 -3.75
C ALA A 55 -5.21 17.13 -2.27
N GLY A 56 -4.55 16.43 -1.34
CA GLY A 56 -4.65 16.66 0.09
C GLY A 56 -3.95 17.95 0.49
N LYS A 57 -4.61 18.73 1.35
CA LYS A 57 -4.05 19.94 1.92
C LYS A 57 -4.05 19.85 3.42
N THR A 58 -3.05 20.43 4.06
CA THR A 58 -2.93 20.45 5.53
C THR A 58 -4.14 21.11 6.20
N GLU A 59 -4.77 22.09 5.54
CA GLU A 59 -6.00 22.75 6.01
C GLU A 59 -7.22 21.81 6.13
N HIS A 60 -7.18 20.62 5.55
CA HIS A 60 -8.22 19.60 5.73
C HIS A 60 -8.10 18.84 7.06
N VAL A 61 -6.96 18.97 7.76
CA VAL A 61 -6.77 18.41 9.10
C VAL A 61 -7.18 19.46 10.12
N LEU A 62 -8.35 19.28 10.73
CA LEU A 62 -8.97 20.30 11.59
C LEU A 62 -8.51 20.19 13.05
N ASP A 63 -8.35 18.98 13.58
CA ASP A 63 -7.80 18.69 14.91
C ASP A 63 -7.13 17.31 14.87
N ALA A 64 -5.79 17.30 14.86
CA ALA A 64 -5.02 16.07 14.80
C ALA A 64 -4.90 15.37 16.17
N GLY A 65 -5.20 16.07 17.27
CA GLY A 65 -5.01 15.54 18.61
C GLY A 65 -3.60 15.00 18.84
N GLY A 66 -3.50 13.73 19.25
CA GLY A 66 -2.24 13.03 19.49
C GLY A 66 -1.81 12.08 18.37
N ILE A 67 -2.32 12.30 17.14
CA ILE A 67 -1.94 11.56 15.93
C ILE A 67 -0.77 12.27 15.25
#